data_AF-A0A223V874-F1
#
_entry.id   AF-A0A223V874-F1
#
_cell.length_a   1.000
_cell.length_b   1.000
_cell.length_c   1.000
_cell.angle_alpha   90.00
_cell.angle_beta   90.00
_cell.angle_gamma   90.00
#
_symmetry.space_group_name_H-M   'P 1'
#
loop_
_entity.id
_entity.type
_entity.pdbx_description
1 polymer ?
#
loop_
_entity_poly.entity_id
_entity_poly.type
_entity_poly.pdbx_seq_one_letter_code
_entity_poly.pdbx_strand_id
1 'polypeptide(L)'
;MESIGFKWVMTRTPNNYRVVDDWLDKLALLEDYKKEFGDCNVSQNNKNPKYKGLGKWLNDQRFNYKKKRKILTKERIELLEDLGVVWDMDVYKFDQKILELLEYKKTHGNFEVPSNYKPNKNFGNYIYRIRTKGLKEDWKIKKLQDIGFFEIGTRTKKEKEGHVTQNWYNNLEKLKKLSNPNLPKDSKEYPKLAKWLHNQKRTFRYGRLKDEQIKELKKLNVKLPAKSKKRKKWEEYIEIIELFREEYGDKKITSEFDKELYEWINQQRANYKHKSLRLEKVEKLKELNILQTE
;
A
#
# COMPACT_ATOMS: atom_id res chain seq x y z
N MET A 1 37.53 -64.89 19.66
CA MET A 1 37.91 -63.68 20.42
C MET A 1 36.94 -62.58 20.04
N GLU A 2 36.10 -61.98 20.87
CA GLU A 2 35.70 -62.17 22.26
C GLU A 2 34.20 -61.81 22.31
N SER A 3 33.42 -62.68 22.92
CA SER A 3 31.99 -62.52 23.15
C SER A 3 31.80 -61.66 24.40
N ILE A 4 31.34 -60.41 24.23
CA ILE A 4 30.98 -59.57 25.38
C ILE A 4 29.55 -59.92 25.77
N GLY A 5 29.43 -60.62 26.90
CA GLY A 5 28.17 -61.00 27.51
C GLY A 5 27.41 -59.79 28.05
N PHE A 6 26.26 -59.48 27.44
CA PHE A 6 25.25 -58.60 28.04
C PHE A 6 24.03 -59.44 28.45
N LYS A 7 23.87 -59.62 29.77
CA LYS A 7 22.62 -60.16 30.37
C LYS A 7 21.57 -59.05 30.37
N TRP A 8 20.52 -59.20 29.57
CA TRP A 8 19.34 -58.33 29.63
C TRP A 8 18.52 -58.63 30.88
N VAL A 9 18.61 -57.78 31.90
CA VAL A 9 17.66 -57.76 33.02
C VAL A 9 16.46 -56.92 32.59
N MET A 10 15.32 -57.58 32.36
CA MET A 10 14.02 -56.94 32.09
C MET A 10 13.45 -56.33 33.38
N THR A 11 13.83 -55.10 33.72
CA THR A 11 13.03 -54.31 34.67
C THR A 11 11.88 -53.64 33.93
N ARG A 12 10.65 -54.11 34.16
CA ARG A 12 9.41 -53.50 33.67
C ARG A 12 9.26 -52.10 34.26
N THR A 13 9.62 -51.07 33.50
CA THR A 13 9.22 -49.68 33.77
C THR A 13 7.97 -49.33 32.95
N PRO A 14 7.01 -48.55 33.49
CA PRO A 14 5.74 -48.29 32.83
C PRO A 14 5.91 -47.43 31.57
N ASN A 15 5.34 -47.97 30.48
CA ASN A 15 4.93 -47.35 29.22
C ASN A 15 5.23 -45.84 29.02
N ASN A 16 6.34 -45.54 28.34
CA ASN A 16 6.55 -44.25 27.69
C ASN A 16 7.02 -44.52 26.25
N TYR A 17 6.06 -44.58 25.33
CA TYR A 17 6.31 -44.86 23.92
C TYR A 17 7.31 -43.85 23.34
N ARG A 18 8.41 -44.38 22.81
CA ARG A 18 9.42 -43.67 22.03
C ARG A 18 8.74 -42.90 20.89
N VAL A 19 8.82 -41.56 20.90
CA VAL A 19 8.49 -40.72 19.75
C VAL A 19 9.56 -41.02 18.69
N VAL A 20 9.21 -41.83 17.69
CA VAL A 20 10.06 -42.00 16.50
C VAL A 20 10.03 -40.68 15.75
N ASP A 21 11.20 -40.08 15.57
CA ASP A 21 11.37 -38.80 14.89
C ASP A 21 11.20 -38.98 13.38
N ASP A 22 9.98 -38.81 12.88
CA ASP A 22 9.59 -39.00 11.48
C ASP A 22 10.01 -37.84 10.56
N TRP A 23 10.87 -36.93 11.04
CA TRP A 23 11.19 -35.69 10.36
C TRP A 23 11.88 -35.91 9.00
N LEU A 24 12.79 -36.89 8.91
CA LEU A 24 13.48 -37.20 7.64
C LEU A 24 12.52 -37.79 6.60
N ASP A 25 11.56 -38.61 7.04
CA ASP A 25 10.52 -39.15 6.14
C ASP A 25 9.65 -38.03 5.58
N LYS A 26 9.29 -37.03 6.42
CA LYS A 26 8.54 -35.84 5.99
C LYS A 26 9.36 -34.95 5.06
N LEU A 27 10.67 -34.85 5.27
CA LEU A 27 11.57 -34.11 4.37
C LEU A 27 11.61 -34.78 2.99
N ALA A 28 11.79 -36.10 2.92
CA ALA A 28 11.76 -36.85 1.67
C ALA A 28 10.41 -36.71 0.94
N LEU A 29 9.30 -36.78 1.68
CA LEU A 29 7.96 -36.50 1.15
C LEU A 29 7.81 -35.08 0.59
N LEU A 30 8.48 -34.08 1.18
CA LEU A 30 8.48 -32.71 0.69
C LEU A 30 9.31 -32.57 -0.58
N GLU A 31 10.45 -33.26 -0.68
CA GLU A 31 11.25 -33.30 -1.90
C GLU A 31 10.46 -33.92 -3.06
N ASP A 32 9.76 -35.03 -2.82
CA ASP A 32 8.85 -35.64 -3.79
C ASP A 32 7.74 -34.68 -4.22
N TYR A 33 7.14 -33.96 -3.26
CA TYR A 33 6.13 -32.96 -3.57
C TYR A 33 6.70 -31.85 -4.48
N LYS A 34 7.92 -31.36 -4.19
CA LYS A 34 8.58 -30.35 -5.01
C LYS A 34 8.83 -30.84 -6.44
N LYS A 35 9.23 -32.11 -6.61
CA LYS A 35 9.42 -32.71 -7.94
C LYS A 35 8.10 -32.78 -8.73
N GLU A 36 6.99 -33.10 -8.07
CA GLU A 36 5.68 -33.21 -8.72
C GLU A 36 5.01 -31.86 -9.01
N PHE A 37 5.11 -30.89 -8.10
CA PHE A 37 4.33 -29.63 -8.16
C PHE A 37 5.20 -28.39 -8.43
N GLY A 38 6.52 -28.53 -8.45
CA GLY A 38 7.48 -27.46 -8.75
C GLY A 38 7.83 -26.56 -7.56
N ASP A 39 7.12 -26.67 -6.43
CA ASP A 39 7.42 -25.91 -5.22
C ASP A 39 7.18 -26.71 -3.93
N CYS A 40 7.61 -26.17 -2.79
CA CYS A 40 7.42 -26.76 -1.47
C CYS A 40 6.16 -26.25 -0.75
N ASN A 41 5.24 -25.54 -1.43
CA ASN A 41 4.13 -24.82 -0.79
C ASN A 41 2.89 -25.68 -0.57
N VAL A 42 3.06 -26.74 0.22
CA VAL A 42 1.99 -27.68 0.53
C VAL A 42 0.89 -27.01 1.37
N SER A 43 -0.35 -27.04 0.87
CA SER A 43 -1.53 -26.58 1.62
C SER A 43 -1.80 -27.48 2.83
N GLN A 44 -2.20 -26.89 3.97
CA GLN A 44 -2.64 -27.67 5.15
C GLN A 44 -3.85 -28.56 4.85
N ASN A 45 -4.70 -28.15 3.91
CA ASN A 45 -5.89 -28.88 3.47
C ASN A 45 -5.63 -29.68 2.18
N ASN A 46 -4.36 -30.03 1.89
CA ASN A 46 -4.04 -30.84 0.72
C ASN A 46 -4.84 -32.15 0.77
N LYS A 47 -5.60 -32.41 -0.29
CA LYS A 47 -6.48 -33.59 -0.42
C LYS A 47 -5.75 -34.80 -0.97
N ASN A 48 -4.53 -34.66 -1.50
CA ASN A 48 -3.75 -35.78 -2.01
C ASN A 48 -3.39 -36.72 -0.84
N PRO A 49 -3.86 -37.97 -0.83
CA PRO A 49 -3.57 -38.93 0.24
C PRO A 49 -2.07 -39.17 0.46
N LYS A 50 -1.26 -39.11 -0.61
CA LYS A 50 0.21 -39.27 -0.56
C LYS A 50 0.88 -38.25 0.37
N TYR A 51 0.36 -37.02 0.40
CA TYR A 51 0.95 -35.90 1.13
C TYR A 51 0.13 -35.48 2.36
N LYS A 52 -0.70 -36.40 2.88
CA LYS A 52 -1.58 -36.13 4.01
C LYS A 52 -0.78 -35.67 5.24
N GLY A 53 -1.15 -34.52 5.79
CA GLY A 53 -0.51 -33.93 6.97
C GLY A 53 0.81 -33.19 6.70
N LEU A 54 1.38 -33.28 5.50
CA LEU A 54 2.66 -32.62 5.15
C LEU A 54 2.55 -31.09 5.26
N GLY A 55 1.42 -30.50 4.82
CA GLY A 55 1.20 -29.05 4.94
C GLY A 55 1.10 -28.56 6.39
N LYS A 56 0.57 -29.40 7.31
CA LYS A 56 0.57 -29.10 8.75
C LYS A 56 1.99 -29.15 9.31
N TRP A 57 2.71 -30.23 9.01
CA TRP A 57 4.11 -30.40 9.43
C TRP A 57 5.00 -29.25 8.97
N LEU A 58 4.88 -28.82 7.71
CA LEU A 58 5.65 -27.70 7.16
C LEU A 58 5.33 -26.37 7.87
N ASN A 59 4.06 -26.16 8.22
CA ASN A 59 3.67 -24.99 9.00
C ASN A 59 4.24 -25.01 10.43
N ASP A 60 4.32 -26.19 11.03
CA ASP A 60 4.96 -26.37 12.34
C ASP A 60 6.47 -26.04 12.27
N GLN A 61 7.15 -26.43 11.18
CA GLN A 61 8.54 -26.03 10.93
C GLN A 61 8.69 -24.50 10.84
N ARG A 62 7.85 -23.84 10.03
CA ARG A 62 7.84 -22.37 9.91
C ARG A 62 7.57 -21.66 11.24
N PHE A 63 6.65 -22.20 12.04
CA PHE A 63 6.36 -21.67 13.37
C PHE A 63 7.56 -21.82 14.32
N ASN A 64 8.18 -23.00 14.34
CA ASN A 64 9.36 -23.28 15.17
C ASN A 64 10.55 -22.40 14.77
N TYR A 65 10.77 -22.18 13.47
CA TYR A 65 11.77 -21.27 12.92
C TYR A 65 11.53 -19.83 13.41
N LYS A 66 10.31 -19.30 13.22
CA LYS A 66 9.94 -17.94 13.64
C LYS A 66 10.10 -17.73 15.15
N LYS A 67 9.82 -18.76 15.95
CA LYS A 67 9.96 -18.73 17.42
C LYS A 67 11.36 -19.09 17.92
N LYS A 68 12.32 -19.38 17.02
CA LYS A 68 13.70 -19.80 17.35
C LYS A 68 13.73 -20.96 18.34
N ARG A 69 12.84 -21.94 18.17
CA ARG A 69 12.73 -23.09 19.06
C ARG A 69 13.86 -24.09 18.77
N LYS A 70 14.51 -24.59 19.83
CA LYS A 70 15.63 -25.54 19.74
C LYS A 70 15.31 -26.88 19.06
N ILE A 71 14.01 -27.21 18.91
CA ILE A 71 13.55 -28.42 18.21
C ILE A 71 13.88 -28.41 16.71
N LEU A 72 14.07 -27.21 16.14
CA LEU A 72 14.53 -27.05 14.77
C LEU A 72 16.04 -26.76 14.81
N THR A 73 16.83 -27.82 14.64
CA THR A 73 18.30 -27.73 14.63
C THR A 73 18.81 -26.99 13.40
N LYS A 74 20.06 -26.52 13.43
CA LYS A 74 20.68 -25.82 12.30
C LYS A 74 20.69 -26.68 11.03
N GLU A 75 21.05 -27.95 11.17
CA GLU A 75 21.05 -28.92 10.06
C GLU A 75 19.66 -29.06 9.41
N ARG A 76 18.59 -29.09 10.21
CA ARG A 76 17.22 -29.15 9.70
C ARG A 76 16.80 -27.89 8.94
N ILE A 77 17.30 -26.74 9.37
CA ILE A 77 17.07 -25.46 8.69
C ILE A 77 17.79 -25.49 7.34
N GLU A 78 19.07 -25.86 7.32
CA GLU A 78 19.88 -25.94 6.10
C GLU A 78 19.23 -26.88 5.07
N LEU A 79 18.80 -28.09 5.48
CA LEU A 79 18.10 -29.03 4.60
C LEU A 79 16.79 -28.47 4.00
N LEU A 80 16.01 -27.72 4.80
CA LEU A 80 14.77 -27.11 4.31
C LEU A 80 15.05 -25.93 3.38
N GLU A 81 16.13 -25.17 3.64
CA GLU A 81 16.58 -24.06 2.78
C GLU A 81 17.11 -24.57 1.44
N ASP A 82 17.87 -25.66 1.42
CA ASP A 82 18.35 -26.32 0.20
C ASP A 82 17.19 -26.83 -0.67
N LEU A 83 16.12 -27.31 -0.04
CA LEU A 83 14.87 -27.65 -0.73
C LEU A 83 14.09 -26.41 -1.20
N GLY A 84 14.49 -25.19 -0.83
CA GLY A 84 13.82 -23.95 -1.22
C GLY A 84 12.54 -23.68 -0.42
N VAL A 85 12.47 -24.15 0.83
CA VAL A 85 11.33 -23.84 1.70
C VAL A 85 11.31 -22.37 2.05
N VAL A 86 10.21 -21.71 1.71
CA VAL A 86 9.99 -20.33 2.12
C VAL A 86 9.51 -20.28 3.57
N TRP A 87 10.27 -19.60 4.43
CA TRP A 87 9.95 -19.44 5.85
C TRP A 87 8.82 -18.45 6.12
N ASP A 88 8.81 -17.32 5.40
CA ASP A 88 7.78 -16.28 5.54
C ASP A 88 6.83 -16.27 4.33
N MET A 89 5.69 -16.92 4.50
CA MET A 89 4.66 -17.00 3.46
C MET A 89 3.95 -15.67 3.19
N ASP A 90 3.97 -14.71 4.12
CA ASP A 90 3.38 -13.39 3.89
C ASP A 90 4.27 -12.58 2.97
N VAL A 91 5.59 -12.60 3.22
CA VAL A 91 6.60 -12.00 2.32
C VAL A 91 6.53 -12.65 0.93
N TYR A 92 6.54 -13.97 0.86
CA TYR A 92 6.47 -14.68 -0.43
C TYR A 92 5.22 -14.33 -1.23
N LYS A 93 4.03 -14.40 -0.62
CA LYS A 93 2.77 -14.09 -1.30
C LYS A 93 2.71 -12.63 -1.74
N PHE A 94 3.25 -11.72 -0.93
CA PHE A 94 3.35 -10.32 -1.29
C PHE A 94 4.27 -10.11 -2.49
N ASP A 95 5.42 -10.79 -2.52
CA ASP A 95 6.37 -10.71 -3.63
C ASP A 95 5.78 -11.23 -4.94
N GLN A 96 4.99 -12.31 -4.88
CA GLN A 96 4.24 -12.77 -6.05
C GLN A 96 3.24 -11.71 -6.55
N LYS A 97 2.60 -10.94 -5.65
CA LYS A 97 1.72 -9.83 -6.04
C LYS A 97 2.48 -8.66 -6.65
N ILE A 98 3.68 -8.39 -6.18
CA ILE A 98 4.58 -7.39 -6.75
C ILE A 98 4.99 -7.78 -8.17
N LEU A 99 5.37 -9.03 -8.40
CA LEU A 99 5.71 -9.54 -9.73
C LEU A 99 4.53 -9.42 -10.70
N GLU A 100 3.34 -9.81 -10.27
CA GLU A 100 2.11 -9.69 -11.06
C GLU A 100 1.80 -8.21 -11.42
N LEU A 101 2.06 -7.29 -10.50
CA LEU A 101 1.89 -5.86 -10.71
C LEU A 101 2.93 -5.27 -11.68
N LEU A 102 4.17 -5.75 -11.63
CA LEU A 102 5.22 -5.36 -12.58
C LEU A 102 4.91 -5.87 -13.99
N GLU A 103 4.42 -7.11 -14.13
CA GLU A 103 4.02 -7.67 -15.42
C GLU A 103 2.81 -6.92 -16.01
N TYR A 104 1.84 -6.54 -15.16
CA TYR A 104 0.75 -5.68 -15.59
C TYR A 104 1.26 -4.33 -16.12
N LYS A 105 2.19 -3.70 -15.41
CA LYS A 105 2.81 -2.44 -15.88
C LYS A 105 3.56 -2.61 -17.19
N LYS A 106 4.28 -3.71 -17.36
CA LYS A 106 5.01 -4.00 -18.60
C LYS A 106 4.07 -4.14 -19.79
N THR A 107 2.91 -4.77 -19.60
CA THR A 107 1.92 -5.03 -20.66
C THR A 107 1.00 -3.84 -20.94
N HIS A 108 0.64 -3.04 -19.94
CA HIS A 108 -0.34 -1.95 -20.06
C HIS A 108 0.28 -0.54 -19.95
N GLY A 109 1.57 -0.44 -19.59
CA GLY A 109 2.30 0.83 -19.41
C GLY A 109 1.97 1.59 -18.12
N ASN A 110 1.04 1.10 -17.30
CA ASN A 110 0.58 1.76 -16.07
C ASN A 110 0.19 0.74 -14.98
N PHE A 111 -0.20 1.23 -13.81
CA PHE A 111 -0.66 0.39 -12.70
C PHE A 111 -2.18 0.33 -12.57
N GLU A 112 -2.96 0.76 -13.57
CA GLU A 112 -4.43 0.91 -13.51
C GLU A 112 -5.16 -0.45 -13.63
N VAL A 113 -4.86 -1.37 -12.72
CA VAL A 113 -5.50 -2.69 -12.65
C VAL A 113 -6.98 -2.55 -12.29
N PRO A 114 -7.93 -3.07 -13.09
CA PRO A 114 -9.35 -3.09 -12.74
C PRO A 114 -9.64 -4.01 -11.54
N SER A 115 -10.63 -3.65 -10.72
CA SER A 115 -11.04 -4.49 -9.57
C SER A 115 -11.52 -5.88 -9.99
N ASN A 116 -12.08 -6.01 -11.20
CA ASN A 116 -12.50 -7.26 -11.81
C ASN A 116 -11.54 -7.72 -12.93
N TYR A 117 -10.24 -7.57 -12.72
CA TYR A 117 -9.21 -8.01 -13.68
C TYR A 117 -9.39 -9.49 -14.02
N LYS A 118 -9.80 -9.77 -15.27
CA LYS A 118 -10.22 -11.12 -15.70
C LYS A 118 -9.13 -12.18 -15.58
N PRO A 119 -7.86 -11.93 -15.97
CA PRO A 119 -6.79 -12.92 -15.84
C PRO A 119 -6.57 -13.35 -14.38
N ASN A 120 -6.76 -12.44 -13.43
CA ASN A 120 -6.72 -12.78 -12.01
C ASN A 120 -7.61 -11.85 -11.17
N LYS A 121 -8.85 -12.29 -10.90
CA LYS A 121 -9.81 -11.53 -10.11
C LYS A 121 -9.32 -11.27 -8.67
N ASN A 122 -8.56 -12.21 -8.10
CA ASN A 122 -8.00 -12.05 -6.76
C ASN A 122 -6.95 -10.94 -6.72
N PHE A 123 -6.14 -10.81 -7.77
CA PHE A 123 -5.20 -9.71 -7.92
C PHE A 123 -5.90 -8.37 -8.10
N GLY A 124 -6.90 -8.27 -8.98
CA GLY A 124 -7.69 -7.04 -9.15
C GLY A 124 -8.33 -6.56 -7.85
N ASN A 125 -8.95 -7.49 -7.10
CA ASN A 125 -9.53 -7.19 -5.79
C ASN A 125 -8.47 -6.78 -4.75
N TYR A 126 -7.28 -7.39 -4.80
CA TYR A 126 -6.16 -7.03 -3.93
C TYR A 126 -5.70 -5.59 -4.18
N ILE A 127 -5.48 -5.20 -5.43
CA ILE A 127 -5.11 -3.81 -5.79
C ILE A 127 -6.21 -2.83 -5.36
N TYR A 128 -7.49 -3.16 -5.62
CA TYR A 128 -8.61 -2.35 -5.14
C TYR A 128 -8.59 -2.17 -3.62
N ARG A 129 -8.28 -3.20 -2.84
CA ARG A 129 -8.16 -3.11 -1.38
C ARG A 129 -6.98 -2.26 -0.94
N ILE A 130 -5.83 -2.36 -1.60
CA ILE A 130 -4.68 -1.49 -1.31
C ILE A 130 -5.09 -0.02 -1.55
N ARG A 131 -5.72 0.27 -2.69
CA ARG A 131 -6.17 1.63 -3.05
C ARG A 131 -7.19 2.23 -2.09
N THR A 132 -8.10 1.41 -1.58
CA THR A 132 -9.23 1.89 -0.76
C THR A 132 -8.97 1.83 0.74
N LYS A 133 -8.26 0.80 1.22
CA LYS A 133 -8.05 0.52 2.64
C LYS A 133 -6.59 0.69 3.08
N GLY A 134 -5.65 0.72 2.14
CA GLY A 134 -4.23 0.77 2.47
C GLY A 134 -3.66 -0.53 3.01
N LEU A 135 -2.42 -0.43 3.45
CA LEU A 135 -1.65 -1.50 4.11
C LEU A 135 -1.26 -1.04 5.51
N LYS A 136 -1.07 -1.99 6.43
CA LYS A 136 -0.64 -1.68 7.80
C LYS A 136 0.88 -1.78 7.96
N GLU A 137 1.51 -2.59 7.13
CA GLU A 137 2.91 -2.95 7.25
C GLU A 137 3.79 -2.03 6.40
N ASP A 138 4.63 -1.22 7.07
CA ASP A 138 5.49 -0.23 6.41
C ASP A 138 6.42 -0.84 5.38
N TRP A 139 6.91 -2.05 5.60
CA TRP A 139 7.79 -2.74 4.65
C TRP A 139 7.08 -3.07 3.32
N LYS A 140 5.78 -3.38 3.36
CA LYS A 140 4.97 -3.61 2.15
C LYS A 140 4.77 -2.30 1.40
N ILE A 141 4.49 -1.23 2.13
CA ILE A 141 4.32 0.13 1.59
C ILE A 141 5.61 0.56 0.89
N LYS A 142 6.76 0.44 1.57
CA LYS A 142 8.06 0.81 1.02
C LYS A 142 8.37 0.02 -0.26
N LYS A 143 8.18 -1.29 -0.26
CA LYS A 143 8.45 -2.13 -1.45
C LYS A 143 7.55 -1.78 -2.64
N LEU A 144 6.30 -1.38 -2.41
CA LEU A 144 5.42 -0.86 -3.46
C LEU A 144 5.90 0.50 -3.98
N GLN A 145 6.35 1.39 -3.10
CA GLN A 145 6.91 2.68 -3.49
C GLN A 145 8.19 2.53 -4.31
N ASP A 146 9.05 1.57 -3.95
CA ASP A 146 10.31 1.30 -4.66
C ASP A 146 10.07 0.85 -6.12
N ILE A 147 8.98 0.15 -6.41
CA ILE A 147 8.58 -0.20 -7.79
C ILE A 147 7.78 0.91 -8.49
N GLY A 148 7.52 2.02 -7.80
CA GLY A 148 6.79 3.17 -8.30
C GLY A 148 5.26 3.08 -8.19
N PHE A 149 4.73 2.16 -7.38
CA PHE A 149 3.30 2.06 -7.08
C PHE A 149 2.96 2.88 -5.83
N PHE A 150 2.30 4.02 -6.01
CA PHE A 150 1.98 4.95 -4.91
C PHE A 150 0.49 5.01 -4.57
N GLU A 151 -0.37 4.24 -5.24
CA GLU A 151 -1.82 4.23 -5.01
C GLU A 151 -2.23 3.41 -3.78
N ILE A 152 -1.63 3.75 -2.64
CA ILE A 152 -1.89 3.12 -1.37
C ILE A 152 -2.87 4.02 -0.60
N GLY A 153 -4.09 3.54 -0.43
CA GLY A 153 -5.11 4.23 0.37
C GLY A 153 -4.76 4.23 1.85
N THR A 154 -5.61 4.84 2.66
CA THR A 154 -5.49 4.77 4.13
C THR A 154 -6.79 4.40 4.80
N ARG A 155 -6.65 3.65 5.89
CA ARG A 155 -7.78 3.16 6.69
C ARG A 155 -8.41 4.25 7.54
N THR A 156 -7.67 5.30 7.88
CA THR A 156 -8.16 6.36 8.76
C THR A 156 -8.34 7.68 8.03
N LYS A 157 -9.39 8.43 8.42
CA LYS A 157 -9.67 9.78 7.91
C LYS A 157 -8.55 10.78 8.21
N LYS A 158 -7.84 10.61 9.34
CA LYS A 158 -6.79 11.51 9.82
C LYS A 158 -5.51 11.41 8.98
N GLU A 159 -5.25 10.26 8.38
CA GLU A 159 -4.08 10.04 7.52
C GLU A 159 -4.26 10.59 6.10
N LYS A 160 -5.52 10.78 5.65
CA LYS A 160 -5.89 11.27 4.29
C LYS A 160 -5.34 12.65 3.94
N GLU A 161 -5.00 13.47 4.93
CA GLU A 161 -4.38 14.78 4.69
C GLU A 161 -2.94 14.60 4.14
N GLY A 162 -2.73 15.02 2.88
CA GLY A 162 -1.40 15.06 2.27
C GLY A 162 -0.88 13.73 1.68
N HIS A 163 -1.73 12.79 1.28
CA HIS A 163 -1.28 11.57 0.61
C HIS A 163 -0.53 11.84 -0.71
N VAL A 164 0.56 11.12 -0.92
CA VAL A 164 1.21 10.99 -2.24
C VAL A 164 0.34 10.06 -3.07
N THR A 165 -0.47 10.62 -3.96
CA THR A 165 -1.25 9.85 -4.93
C THR A 165 -0.39 9.52 -6.15
N GLN A 166 -0.77 8.52 -6.93
CA GLN A 166 -0.10 8.27 -8.22
C GLN A 166 -0.24 9.45 -9.18
N ASN A 167 -1.36 10.19 -9.13
CA ASN A 167 -1.49 11.44 -9.87
C ASN A 167 -0.43 12.46 -9.44
N TRP A 168 -0.15 12.57 -8.14
CA TRP A 168 0.93 13.41 -7.62
C TRP A 168 2.29 13.01 -8.21
N TYR A 169 2.61 11.72 -8.21
CA TYR A 169 3.87 11.23 -8.78
C TYR A 169 3.93 11.36 -10.30
N ASN A 170 2.85 11.07 -11.03
CA ASN A 170 2.78 11.23 -12.47
C ASN A 170 3.01 12.70 -12.87
N ASN A 171 2.51 13.65 -12.08
CA ASN A 171 2.81 15.07 -12.28
C ASN A 171 4.27 15.41 -11.91
N LEU A 172 4.82 14.80 -10.86
CA LEU A 172 6.24 14.92 -10.54
C LEU A 172 7.14 14.40 -11.67
N GLU A 173 6.81 13.26 -12.27
CA GLU A 173 7.53 12.69 -13.42
C GLU A 173 7.41 13.57 -14.66
N LYS A 174 6.24 14.18 -14.90
CA LYS A 174 6.10 15.19 -15.95
C LYS A 174 7.01 16.39 -15.70
N LEU A 175 7.09 16.88 -14.45
CA LEU A 175 8.01 17.97 -14.09
C LEU A 175 9.48 17.60 -14.25
N LYS A 176 9.87 16.36 -13.94
CA LYS A 176 11.25 15.87 -14.15
C LYS A 176 11.69 15.93 -15.61
N LYS A 177 10.76 15.76 -16.54
CA LYS A 177 11.03 15.83 -17.98
C LYS A 177 11.18 17.27 -18.49
N LEU A 178 10.81 18.27 -17.70
CA LEU A 178 10.94 19.67 -18.09
C LEU A 178 12.34 20.18 -17.78
N SER A 179 12.90 20.97 -18.71
CA SER A 179 14.16 21.69 -18.46
C SER A 179 14.04 22.69 -17.31
N ASN A 180 12.84 23.26 -17.08
CA ASN A 180 12.54 24.11 -15.93
C ASN A 180 11.31 23.59 -15.18
N PRO A 181 11.48 23.01 -13.98
CA PRO A 181 10.38 22.48 -13.17
C PRO A 181 9.57 23.58 -12.45
N ASN A 182 10.01 24.85 -12.47
CA ASN A 182 9.27 25.96 -11.88
C ASN A 182 8.33 26.60 -12.89
N LEU A 183 7.20 25.93 -13.14
CA LEU A 183 6.15 26.45 -14.01
C LEU A 183 5.47 27.70 -13.40
N PRO A 184 5.26 28.77 -14.19
CA PRO A 184 4.33 29.86 -13.85
C PRO A 184 2.90 29.32 -13.75
N LYS A 185 2.07 29.90 -12.88
CA LYS A 185 0.65 29.49 -12.72
C LYS A 185 -0.11 29.54 -14.05
N ASP A 186 0.16 30.57 -14.85
CA ASP A 186 -0.54 30.84 -16.12
C ASP A 186 0.20 30.27 -17.35
N SER A 187 0.99 29.20 -17.16
CA SER A 187 1.67 28.53 -18.27
C SER A 187 0.65 28.00 -19.27
N LYS A 188 0.71 28.52 -20.51
CA LYS A 188 -0.13 28.07 -21.63
C LYS A 188 0.30 26.70 -22.16
N GLU A 189 1.57 26.35 -21.98
CA GLU A 189 2.17 25.10 -22.48
C GLU A 189 1.76 23.89 -21.62
N TYR A 190 1.70 24.07 -20.30
CA TYR A 190 1.34 23.01 -19.35
C TYR A 190 0.31 23.46 -18.30
N PRO A 191 -0.91 23.87 -18.71
CA PRO A 191 -1.87 24.53 -17.82
C PRO A 191 -2.26 23.68 -16.60
N LYS A 192 -2.53 22.39 -16.81
CA LYS A 192 -2.90 21.46 -15.74
C LYS A 192 -1.74 21.23 -14.75
N LEU A 193 -0.51 21.10 -15.26
CA LEU A 193 0.67 20.82 -14.45
C LEU A 193 1.12 22.07 -13.67
N ALA A 194 1.02 23.24 -14.28
CA ALA A 194 1.25 24.53 -13.63
C ALA A 194 0.27 24.76 -12.48
N LYS A 195 -1.03 24.51 -12.70
CA LYS A 195 -2.06 24.60 -11.66
C LYS A 195 -1.79 23.63 -10.52
N TRP A 196 -1.42 22.39 -10.83
CA TRP A 196 -1.02 21.39 -9.83
C TRP A 196 0.20 21.84 -9.01
N LEU A 197 1.26 22.33 -9.65
CA LEU A 197 2.48 22.81 -8.97
C LEU A 197 2.19 24.03 -8.08
N HIS A 198 1.36 24.94 -8.55
CA HIS A 198 0.88 26.09 -7.77
C HIS A 198 0.22 25.62 -6.47
N ASN A 199 -0.64 24.61 -6.56
CA ASN A 199 -1.28 24.02 -5.39
C ASN A 199 -0.30 23.36 -4.43
N GLN A 200 0.73 22.67 -4.91
CA GLN A 200 1.76 22.09 -4.05
C GLN A 200 2.54 23.18 -3.28
N LYS A 201 2.86 24.29 -3.95
CA LYS A 201 3.49 25.46 -3.30
C LYS A 201 2.56 26.08 -2.24
N ARG A 202 1.25 26.09 -2.50
CA ARG A 202 0.23 26.60 -1.59
C ARG A 202 0.01 25.68 -0.38
N THR A 203 -0.11 24.37 -0.57
CA THR A 203 -0.22 23.40 0.54
C THR A 203 1.02 23.41 1.42
N PHE A 204 2.21 23.61 0.83
CA PHE A 204 3.45 23.83 1.57
C PHE A 204 3.38 25.10 2.45
N ARG A 205 2.91 26.22 1.89
CA ARG A 205 2.75 27.49 2.62
C ARG A 205 1.91 27.32 3.88
N TYR A 206 0.86 26.51 3.85
CA TYR A 206 -0.03 26.27 5.00
C TYR A 206 0.37 25.07 5.86
N GLY A 207 1.55 24.48 5.61
CA GLY A 207 2.08 23.39 6.43
C GLY A 207 1.36 22.04 6.28
N ARG A 208 0.63 21.82 5.18
CA ARG A 208 -0.12 20.59 4.92
C ARG A 208 0.60 19.61 3.98
N LEU A 209 1.72 20.02 3.41
CA LEU A 209 2.52 19.17 2.52
C LEU A 209 3.42 18.25 3.37
N LYS A 210 3.42 16.93 3.09
CA LYS A 210 4.20 15.94 3.84
C LYS A 210 5.70 16.07 3.57
N ASP A 211 6.52 15.62 4.51
CA ASP A 211 7.98 15.72 4.43
C ASP A 211 8.55 14.97 3.21
N GLU A 212 7.98 13.82 2.81
CA GLU A 212 8.43 13.11 1.61
C GLU A 212 8.16 13.93 0.34
N GLN A 213 6.98 14.56 0.23
CA GLN A 213 6.62 15.41 -0.90
C GLN A 213 7.54 16.64 -0.98
N ILE A 214 7.85 17.24 0.17
CA ILE A 214 8.79 18.36 0.26
C ILE A 214 10.18 17.92 -0.22
N LYS A 215 10.65 16.75 0.20
CA LYS A 215 11.94 16.20 -0.20
C LYS A 215 12.03 15.99 -1.71
N GLU A 216 11.00 15.40 -2.32
CA GLU A 216 10.98 15.18 -3.77
C GLU A 216 10.91 16.49 -4.58
N LEU A 217 10.08 17.47 -4.17
CA LEU A 217 10.04 18.78 -4.85
C LEU A 217 11.36 19.54 -4.71
N LYS A 218 12.03 19.44 -3.55
CA LYS A 218 13.36 20.04 -3.34
C LYS A 218 14.44 19.38 -4.20
N LYS A 219 14.41 18.06 -4.39
CA LYS A 219 15.32 17.36 -5.32
C LYS A 219 15.22 17.89 -6.74
N LEU A 220 14.04 18.33 -7.16
CA LEU A 220 13.81 18.94 -8.48
C LEU A 220 14.10 20.44 -8.51
N ASN A 221 14.68 21.04 -7.47
CA ASN A 221 14.91 22.48 -7.38
C ASN A 221 13.64 23.34 -7.57
N VAL A 222 12.47 22.81 -7.17
CA VAL A 222 11.23 23.59 -7.14
C VAL A 222 11.31 24.62 -6.02
N LYS A 223 11.14 25.91 -6.36
CA LYS A 223 11.13 27.01 -5.39
C LYS A 223 9.84 26.99 -4.58
N LEU A 224 9.94 26.59 -3.31
CA LEU A 224 8.83 26.55 -2.35
C LEU A 224 8.74 27.88 -1.57
N PRO A 225 7.53 28.45 -1.38
CA PRO A 225 7.34 29.74 -0.69
C PRO A 225 7.47 29.60 0.83
N ALA A 226 7.72 30.71 1.56
CA ALA A 226 7.73 30.70 3.02
C ALA A 226 6.38 30.22 3.62
N LYS A 227 6.45 29.51 4.75
CA LYS A 227 5.25 29.08 5.50
C LYS A 227 4.52 30.30 6.08
N SER A 228 3.20 30.37 5.91
CA SER A 228 2.36 31.46 6.42
C SER A 228 1.64 31.03 7.69
N LYS A 229 1.61 31.94 8.68
CA LYS A 229 0.77 31.81 9.89
C LYS A 229 -0.57 32.58 9.79
N LYS A 230 -0.84 33.24 8.66
CA LYS A 230 -2.04 34.10 8.48
C LYS A 230 -3.26 33.28 8.03
N ARG A 231 -4.46 33.70 8.46
CA ARG A 231 -5.75 33.13 8.00
C ARG A 231 -5.92 33.30 6.49
N LYS A 232 -6.54 32.32 5.83
CA LYS A 232 -6.79 32.34 4.39
C LYS A 232 -7.72 33.49 3.98
N LYS A 233 -7.44 34.10 2.83
CA LYS A 233 -8.27 35.13 2.21
C LYS A 233 -9.35 34.52 1.31
N TRP A 234 -10.37 35.32 0.96
CA TRP A 234 -11.52 34.90 0.15
C TRP A 234 -11.10 34.22 -1.17
N GLU A 235 -10.17 34.83 -1.90
CA GLU A 235 -9.70 34.37 -3.21
C GLU A 235 -9.04 32.98 -3.11
N GLU A 236 -8.39 32.70 -1.97
CA GLU A 236 -7.72 31.43 -1.73
C GLU A 236 -8.75 30.30 -1.53
N TYR A 237 -9.89 30.57 -0.87
CA TYR A 237 -10.99 29.61 -0.75
C TYR A 237 -11.66 29.32 -2.08
N ILE A 238 -11.93 30.36 -2.88
CA ILE A 238 -12.52 30.23 -4.22
C ILE A 238 -11.67 29.32 -5.10
N GLU A 239 -10.35 29.52 -5.11
CA GLU A 239 -9.44 28.69 -5.90
C GLU A 239 -9.46 27.21 -5.43
N ILE A 240 -9.58 26.93 -4.11
CA ILE A 240 -9.73 25.53 -3.64
C ILE A 240 -11.01 24.91 -4.22
N ILE A 241 -12.10 25.66 -4.25
CA ILE A 241 -13.39 25.18 -4.75
C ILE A 241 -13.30 24.91 -6.26
N GLU A 242 -12.74 25.82 -7.05
CA GLU A 242 -12.55 25.65 -8.50
C GLU A 242 -11.75 24.38 -8.83
N LEU A 243 -10.68 24.13 -8.07
CA LEU A 243 -9.89 22.91 -8.21
C LEU A 243 -10.66 21.65 -7.85
N PHE A 244 -11.44 21.70 -6.77
CA PHE A 244 -12.30 20.60 -6.40
C PHE A 244 -13.30 20.29 -7.52
N ARG A 245 -13.87 21.32 -8.16
CA ARG A 245 -14.76 21.17 -9.31
C ARG A 245 -14.07 20.56 -10.53
N GLU A 246 -12.82 20.93 -10.80
CA GLU A 246 -12.06 20.30 -11.90
C GLU A 246 -11.78 18.81 -11.67
N GLU A 247 -11.48 18.40 -10.44
CA GLU A 247 -11.08 17.01 -10.15
C GLU A 247 -12.27 16.10 -9.85
N TYR A 248 -13.33 16.63 -9.21
CA TYR A 248 -14.46 15.84 -8.72
C TYR A 248 -15.81 16.27 -9.30
N GLY A 249 -15.83 17.24 -10.22
CA GLY A 249 -17.06 17.78 -10.81
C GLY A 249 -18.00 18.36 -9.74
N ASP A 250 -19.28 18.02 -9.85
CA ASP A 250 -20.34 18.51 -8.96
C ASP A 250 -20.43 17.78 -7.61
N LYS A 251 -19.44 16.95 -7.27
CA LYS A 251 -19.41 16.24 -5.99
C LYS A 251 -19.54 17.22 -4.81
N LYS A 252 -20.15 16.79 -3.71
CA LYS A 252 -20.29 17.66 -2.53
C LYS A 252 -18.94 17.86 -1.84
N ILE A 253 -18.57 19.12 -1.56
CA ILE A 253 -17.46 19.44 -0.67
C ILE A 253 -17.89 19.16 0.77
N THR A 254 -17.20 18.23 1.43
CA THR A 254 -17.47 17.82 2.81
C THR A 254 -16.33 18.24 3.73
N SER A 255 -16.57 18.25 5.04
CA SER A 255 -15.51 18.47 6.04
C SER A 255 -14.37 17.46 5.97
N GLU A 256 -14.63 16.33 5.31
CA GLU A 256 -13.63 15.28 5.07
C GLU A 256 -12.64 15.65 3.98
N PHE A 257 -13.03 16.53 3.05
CA PHE A 257 -12.16 17.02 1.99
C PHE A 257 -11.22 18.11 2.51
N ASP A 258 -11.79 19.16 3.12
CA ASP A 258 -11.04 20.19 3.82
C ASP A 258 -11.95 20.78 4.90
N LYS A 259 -11.61 20.55 6.17
CA LYS A 259 -12.41 21.00 7.32
C LYS A 259 -12.54 22.52 7.37
N GLU A 260 -11.46 23.24 7.14
CA GLU A 260 -11.42 24.71 7.18
C GLU A 260 -12.23 25.29 6.01
N LEU A 261 -12.08 24.75 4.80
CA LEU A 261 -12.90 25.12 3.65
C LEU A 261 -14.38 24.82 3.89
N TYR A 262 -14.70 23.65 4.45
CA TYR A 262 -16.08 23.26 4.71
C TYR A 262 -16.75 24.18 5.74
N GLU A 263 -16.04 24.51 6.83
CA GLU A 263 -16.47 25.49 7.83
C GLU A 263 -16.68 26.86 7.18
N TRP A 264 -15.75 27.28 6.33
CA TRP A 264 -15.85 28.54 5.58
C TRP A 264 -17.04 28.56 4.61
N ILE A 265 -17.28 27.48 3.86
CA ILE A 265 -18.44 27.33 2.96
C ILE A 265 -19.75 27.44 3.75
N ASN A 266 -19.84 26.77 4.90
CA ASN A 266 -21.03 26.85 5.75
C ASN A 266 -21.24 28.25 6.31
N GLN A 267 -20.15 28.95 6.67
CA GLN A 267 -20.22 30.36 7.04
C GLN A 267 -20.75 31.21 5.88
N GLN A 268 -20.31 30.98 4.64
CA GLN A 268 -20.84 31.71 3.49
C GLN A 268 -22.32 31.40 3.23
N ARG A 269 -22.75 30.15 3.39
CA ARG A 269 -24.17 29.76 3.29
C ARG A 269 -25.03 30.46 4.35
N ALA A 270 -24.55 30.54 5.59
CA ALA A 270 -25.23 31.27 6.65
C ALA A 270 -25.30 32.78 6.32
N ASN A 271 -24.18 33.38 5.88
CA ASN A 271 -24.13 34.77 5.49
C ASN A 271 -25.09 35.09 4.32
N TYR A 272 -25.23 34.18 3.36
CA TYR A 272 -26.19 34.28 2.25
C TYR A 272 -27.63 34.28 2.76
N LYS A 273 -27.98 33.35 3.65
CA LYS A 273 -29.31 33.28 4.28
C LYS A 273 -29.65 34.57 5.03
N HIS A 274 -28.66 35.19 5.68
CA HIS A 274 -28.80 36.47 6.38
C HIS A 274 -28.65 37.70 5.48
N LYS A 275 -28.60 37.55 4.14
CA LYS A 275 -28.46 38.65 3.16
C LYS A 275 -27.26 39.58 3.43
N SER A 276 -26.19 39.03 4.00
CA SER A 276 -24.99 39.77 4.40
C SER A 276 -23.81 39.63 3.42
N LEU A 277 -23.98 38.83 2.36
CA LEU A 277 -22.98 38.67 1.29
C LEU A 277 -23.17 39.73 0.20
N ARG A 278 -22.05 40.28 -0.28
CA ARG A 278 -22.02 41.13 -1.47
C ARG A 278 -22.45 40.35 -2.71
N LEU A 279 -23.12 41.03 -3.64
CA LEU A 279 -23.64 40.45 -4.89
C LEU A 279 -22.58 39.67 -5.68
N GLU A 280 -21.42 40.27 -5.94
CA GLU A 280 -20.31 39.62 -6.67
C GLU A 280 -19.88 38.28 -6.05
N LYS A 281 -19.92 38.19 -4.71
CA LYS A 281 -19.57 36.97 -3.98
C LYS A 281 -20.65 35.90 -4.08
N VAL A 282 -21.92 36.32 -4.11
CA VAL A 282 -23.06 35.42 -4.32
C VAL A 282 -22.98 34.82 -5.72
N GLU A 283 -22.76 35.63 -6.74
CA GLU A 283 -22.62 35.18 -8.14
C GLU A 283 -21.49 34.18 -8.28
N LYS A 284 -20.30 34.48 -7.73
CA LYS A 284 -19.17 33.56 -7.78
C LYS A 284 -19.44 32.23 -7.06
N LEU A 285 -20.16 32.24 -5.94
CA LEU A 285 -20.53 31.01 -5.23
C LEU A 285 -21.65 30.20 -5.93
N LYS A 286 -22.52 30.86 -6.69
CA LYS A 286 -23.50 30.20 -7.57
C LYS A 286 -22.79 29.54 -8.76
N GLU A 287 -21.86 30.24 -9.41
CA GLU A 287 -21.03 29.69 -10.50
C GLU A 287 -20.31 28.39 -10.09
N LEU A 288 -19.86 28.32 -8.83
CA LEU A 288 -19.15 27.16 -8.29
C LEU A 288 -20.05 26.06 -7.71
N ASN A 289 -21.37 26.13 -7.93
CA ASN A 289 -22.36 25.19 -7.38
C ASN A 289 -22.26 25.04 -5.85
N ILE A 290 -22.02 26.14 -5.12
CA ILE A 290 -21.97 26.15 -3.65
C ILE A 290 -23.29 26.61 -3.03
N LEU A 291 -23.89 27.64 -3.64
CA LEU A 291 -25.23 28.14 -3.35
C LEU A 291 -26.21 27.62 -4.41
N GLN A 292 -27.47 27.44 -4.04
CA GLN A 292 -28.52 27.09 -5.01
C GLN A 292 -28.82 28.29 -5.89
N THR A 293 -28.96 28.04 -7.19
CA THR A 293 -29.66 28.94 -8.11
C THR A 293 -31.15 28.84 -7.82
N GLU A 294 -31.79 29.97 -7.54
CA GLU A 294 -33.25 30.07 -7.50
C GLU A 294 -33.86 29.72 -8.86
#